data_AF-V9PBR0-F1
#
_entry.id   AF-V9PBR0-F1
#
_cell.length_a   1.000
_cell.length_b   1.000
_cell.length_c   1.000
_cell.angle_alpha   90.00
_cell.angle_beta   90.00
_cell.angle_gamma   90.00
#
_symmetry.space_group_name_H-M   'P 1'
#
loop_
_entity.id
_entity.type
_entity.pdbx_description
1 polymer ?
#
loop_
_entity_poly.entity_id
_entity_poly.type
_entity_poly.pdbx_seq_one_letter_code
_entity_poly.pdbx_strand_id
1 'polypeptide(L)' 'EIGSKVEGLKKDDEVVYKSYSGSKITLGGQEFLIVPVKDILAKIR' A
#
# COMPACT_ATOMS: atom_id res chain seq x y z
N GLU A 1 1.54 3.32 6.58
CA GLU A 1 1.18 4.76 6.44
C GLU A 1 0.43 4.97 5.13
N ILE A 2 -0.47 5.96 5.07
CA ILE A 2 -1.26 6.30 3.89
C ILE A 2 -0.93 7.73 3.46
N GLY A 3 -0.71 7.94 2.16
CA GLY A 3 -0.42 9.26 1.62
C GLY A 3 -1.61 10.21 1.77
N SER A 4 -1.34 11.50 2.01
CA SER A 4 -2.37 12.51 2.34
C SER A 4 -3.44 12.75 1.27
N LYS A 5 -3.20 12.34 0.02
CA LYS A 5 -4.14 12.47 -1.11
C LYS A 5 -4.84 11.16 -1.48
N VAL A 6 -4.63 10.10 -0.70
CA VAL A 6 -5.27 8.80 -0.92
C VAL A 6 -6.63 8.82 -0.24
N GLU A 7 -7.68 8.59 -1.02
CA GLU A 7 -9.06 8.48 -0.55
C GLU A 7 -9.51 7.02 -0.56
N GLY A 8 -10.50 6.67 0.27
CA GLY A 8 -11.12 5.33 0.27
C GLY A 8 -10.31 4.23 0.98
N LEU A 9 -9.14 4.55 1.52
CA LEU A 9 -8.33 3.64 2.34
C LEU A 9 -8.10 4.20 3.74
N LYS A 10 -8.08 3.31 4.72
CA LYS A 10 -7.73 3.59 6.12
C LYS A 10 -6.58 2.69 6.54
N LYS A 11 -5.88 3.11 7.60
CA LYS A 11 -4.82 2.30 8.20
C LYS A 11 -5.40 0.93 8.57
N ASP A 12 -4.60 -0.10 8.36
CA ASP A 12 -4.92 -1.51 8.61
C ASP A 12 -5.94 -2.15 7.64
N ASP A 13 -6.31 -1.47 6.54
CA ASP A 13 -7.02 -2.13 5.43
C ASP A 13 -6.16 -3.24 4.81
N GLU A 14 -6.79 -4.40 4.58
CA GLU A 14 -6.22 -5.48 3.78
C GLU A 14 -6.59 -5.28 2.31
N VAL A 15 -5.60 -5.23 1.43
CA VAL A 15 -5.79 -4.94 0.00
C VAL A 15 -5.13 -5.97 -0.90
N VAL A 16 -5.72 -6.15 -2.09
CA VAL A 16 -5.08 -6.84 -3.22
C VAL A 16 -4.49 -5.78 -4.14
N TYR A 17 -3.24 -5.95 -4.55
CA TYR A 17 -2.55 -5.05 -5.47
C TYR A 17 -1.92 -5.83 -6.62
N LYS A 18 -1.62 -5.14 -7.73
CA LYS A 18 -0.98 -5.76 -8.90
C LYS A 18 0.40 -6.34 -8.53
N SER A 19 0.69 -7.56 -8.99
CA SER A 19 2.02 -8.14 -8.88
C SER A 19 3.10 -7.22 -9.49
N TYR A 20 4.29 -7.20 -8.88
CA TYR A 20 5.42 -6.33 -9.25
C TYR A 20 5.15 -4.81 -9.16
N SER A 21 4.02 -4.38 -8.61
CA SER A 21 3.82 -2.95 -8.30
C SER A 21 4.52 -2.56 -7.00
N GLY A 22 4.98 -1.31 -6.96
CA GLY A 22 5.52 -0.68 -5.77
C GLY A 22 7.05 -0.67 -5.67
N SER A 23 7.53 -0.11 -4.57
CA SER A 23 8.95 0.04 -4.27
C SER A 23 9.24 -0.46 -2.86
N LYS A 24 10.24 -1.34 -2.74
CA LYS A 24 10.70 -1.84 -1.45
C LYS A 24 11.56 -0.77 -0.78
N ILE A 25 11.30 -0.52 0.50
CA ILE A 25 12.13 0.36 1.33
C ILE A 25 12.39 -0.30 2.67
N THR A 26 13.48 0.09 3.33
CA THR A 26 13.78 -0.34 4.70
C THR A 26 13.74 0.89 5.60
N LEU A 27 12.93 0.82 6.66
CA LEU A 27 12.83 1.87 7.67
C LEU A 27 12.95 1.23 9.05
N GLY A 28 13.92 1.69 9.85
CA GLY A 28 14.15 1.15 11.19
C GLY A 28 14.46 -0.36 11.23
N GLY A 29 15.07 -0.90 10.17
CA GLY A 29 15.37 -2.33 10.05
C GLY A 29 14.18 -3.21 9.62
N GLN A 30 13.01 -2.62 9.38
CA GLN A 30 11.84 -3.33 8.86
C GLN A 30 11.66 -3.01 7.37
N GLU A 31 11.34 -4.04 6.58
CA GLU A 31 11.03 -3.90 5.16
C GLU A 31 9.56 -3.52 4.96
N PHE A 32 9.32 -2.57 4.05
CA PHE A 32 7.99 -2.14 3.63
C PHE A 32 7.91 -2.09 2.11
N LEU A 33 6.70 -2.23 1.58
CA LEU A 33 6.38 -2.02 0.17
C LEU A 33 5.47 -0.79 0.04
N ILE A 34 5.94 0.22 -0.68
CA ILE A 34 5.11 1.37 -1.06
C ILE A 34 4.39 1.02 -2.35
N VAL A 35 3.05 1.03 -2.35
CA VAL A 35 2.22 0.73 -3.52
C VAL A 35 1.41 1.97 -3.91
N PRO A 36 1.42 2.40 -5.18
CA PRO A 36 0.54 3.45 -5.67
C PRO A 36 -0.94 3.04 -5.55
N VAL A 37 -1.82 3.94 -5.11
CA VAL A 37 -3.26 3.62 -4.94
C VAL A 37 -3.92 3.10 -6.23
N LYS A 38 -3.50 3.60 -7.39
CA LYS A 38 -4.01 3.15 -8.72
C LYS A 38 -3.71 1.68 -9.04
N ASP A 39 -2.80 1.06 -8.31
CA ASP A 39 -2.41 -0.34 -8.49
C ASP A 39 -3.03 -1.27 -7.44
N ILE A 40 -3.83 -0.71 -6.52
CA ILE A 40 -4.71 -1.46 -5.64
C ILE A 40 -5.95 -1.87 -6.46
N LEU A 41 -6.24 -3.17 -6.44
CA LEU A 41 -7.30 -3.80 -7.21
C LEU A 41 -8.59 -3.96 -6.42
N ALA A 42 -8.47 -4.27 -5.12
CA ALA A 42 -9.61 -4.48 -4.24
C ALA A 42 -9.23 -4.31 -2.77
N LYS A 43 -10.24 -4.01 -1.94
CA LYS A 43 -10.19 -4.15 -0.49
C LYS A 43 -10.80 -5.49 -0.07
N ILE A 44 -10.17 -6.15 0.90
CA ILE A 44 -10.66 -7.43 1.45
C ILE A 44 -11.49 -7.18 2.71
N ARG A 45 -11.09 -6.21 3.53
CA ARG A 45 -11.75 -5.82 4.80
C ARG A 45 -11.84 -4.30 4.95
#